data_AF-F2NCY4-F1
#
_entry.id   AF-F2NCY4-F1
#
_cell.length_a   1.000
_cell.length_b   1.000
_cell.length_c   1.000
_cell.angle_alpha   90.00
_cell.angle_beta   90.00
_cell.angle_gamma   90.00
#
_symmetry.space_group_name_H-M   'P 1'
#
loop_
_entity.id
_entity.type
_entity.pdbx_description
1 polymer ?
#
loop_
_entity_poly.entity_id
_entity_poly.type
_entity_poly.pdbx_seq_one_letter_code
_entity_poly.pdbx_strand_id
1 'polypeptide(L)'
;MPTPTELLPDPNKDFAEHSDLQLLAMALFGEARGVPKPTRQGIGHVMINRALHPGWWGRSLKEVILKPWQFSCFNQNDPNYRKLRSPLQYKTAEVWDNCCRDAIEVMARVNQPNLSDPVRGANHYYDTSIPSPNWADESKFVLALPARSGHEVRFYKL
;
A
#
# COMPACT_ATOMS: atom_id res chain seq x y z
N MET A 1 3.18 6.31 -19.46
CA MET A 1 3.20 5.99 -18.01
C MET A 1 4.64 5.77 -17.61
N PRO A 2 5.06 6.19 -16.41
CA PRO A 2 6.45 6.01 -15.97
C PRO A 2 6.82 4.53 -15.90
N THR A 3 8.08 4.24 -16.19
CA THR A 3 8.70 2.92 -16.12
C THR A 3 9.05 2.54 -14.68
N PRO A 4 9.18 1.24 -14.35
CA PRO A 4 9.64 0.82 -13.03
C PRO A 4 11.01 1.39 -12.63
N THR A 5 11.89 1.62 -13.60
CA THR A 5 13.21 2.26 -13.39
C THR A 5 13.06 3.72 -12.97
N GLU A 6 12.17 4.48 -13.60
CA GLU A 6 11.88 5.87 -13.22
C GLU A 6 11.21 5.97 -11.85
N LEU A 7 10.55 4.91 -11.40
CA LEU A 7 9.92 4.84 -10.08
C LEU A 7 10.88 4.39 -8.98
N LEU A 8 12.11 3.98 -9.30
CA LEU A 8 13.07 3.58 -8.27
C LEU A 8 13.28 4.71 -7.25
N PRO A 9 13.33 4.37 -5.95
CA PRO A 9 13.58 5.34 -4.91
C PRO A 9 15.04 5.79 -4.95
N ASP A 10 15.26 7.07 -4.71
CA ASP A 10 16.60 7.61 -4.48
C ASP A 10 16.95 7.36 -3.01
N PRO A 11 17.95 6.52 -2.69
CA PRO A 11 18.28 6.19 -1.32
C PRO A 11 18.74 7.41 -0.50
N ASN A 12 19.15 8.50 -1.15
CA ASN A 12 19.66 9.70 -0.49
C ASN A 12 18.57 10.74 -0.21
N LYS A 13 17.37 10.59 -0.77
CA LYS A 13 16.25 11.51 -0.56
C LYS A 13 15.41 11.13 0.66
N ASP A 14 14.82 12.11 1.32
CA ASP A 14 13.72 11.87 2.23
C ASP A 14 12.54 11.24 1.47
N PHE A 15 11.73 10.43 2.15
CA PHE A 15 10.52 9.89 1.54
C PHE A 15 9.57 11.01 1.10
N ALA A 16 9.52 12.14 1.82
CA ALA A 16 8.67 13.28 1.45
C ALA A 16 9.05 13.92 0.10
N GLU A 17 10.28 13.72 -0.37
CA GLU A 17 10.77 14.24 -1.66
C GLU A 17 10.39 13.36 -2.85
N HIS A 18 9.86 12.17 -2.62
CA HIS A 18 9.39 11.28 -3.67
C HIS A 18 7.98 11.70 -4.15
N SER A 19 7.66 11.38 -5.41
CA SER A 19 6.31 11.58 -5.95
C SER A 19 5.30 10.64 -5.27
N ASP A 20 4.02 10.99 -5.33
CA ASP A 20 2.94 10.16 -4.78
C ASP A 20 2.93 8.75 -5.38
N LEU A 21 3.23 8.63 -6.67
CA LEU A 21 3.29 7.33 -7.35
C LEU A 21 4.50 6.50 -6.90
N GLN A 22 5.66 7.12 -6.70
CA GLN A 22 6.82 6.43 -6.11
C GLN A 22 6.50 5.96 -4.68
N LEU A 23 5.91 6.83 -3.86
CA LEU A 23 5.51 6.48 -2.49
C LEU A 23 4.50 5.34 -2.47
N LEU A 24 3.52 5.34 -3.38
CA LEU A 24 2.56 4.24 -3.50
C LEU A 24 3.25 2.93 -3.87
N ALA A 25 4.17 2.94 -4.85
CA ALA A 25 4.95 1.76 -5.23
C ALA A 25 5.82 1.24 -4.07
N MET A 26 6.46 2.15 -3.33
CA MET A 26 7.24 1.84 -2.13
C MET A 26 6.35 1.23 -1.04
N ALA A 27 5.19 1.81 -0.78
CA ALA A 27 4.24 1.30 0.21
C ALA A 27 3.74 -0.10 -0.16
N LEU A 28 3.37 -0.34 -1.43
CA LEU A 28 3.01 -1.66 -1.92
C LEU A 28 4.18 -2.66 -1.80
N PHE A 29 5.42 -2.23 -2.02
CA PHE A 29 6.59 -3.07 -1.81
C PHE A 29 6.86 -3.37 -0.32
N GLY A 30 6.63 -2.41 0.57
CA GLY A 30 6.78 -2.55 2.01
C GLY A 30 5.75 -3.50 2.61
N GLU A 31 4.48 -3.24 2.31
CA GLU A 31 3.31 -3.89 2.91
C GLU A 31 2.91 -5.19 2.21
N ALA A 32 3.06 -5.23 0.89
CA ALA A 32 2.34 -6.18 0.04
C ALA A 32 3.22 -6.84 -1.03
N ARG A 33 4.55 -6.68 -0.99
CA ARG A 33 5.42 -7.45 -1.89
C ARG A 33 5.15 -8.93 -1.67
N GLY A 34 5.05 -9.73 -2.73
CA GLY A 34 4.86 -11.18 -2.62
C GLY A 34 3.52 -11.65 -2.04
N VAL A 35 2.49 -10.79 -1.99
CA VAL A 35 1.09 -11.26 -2.02
C VAL A 35 0.57 -11.25 -3.46
N PRO A 36 -0.53 -11.98 -3.78
CA PRO A 36 -1.16 -11.94 -5.10
C PRO A 36 -1.57 -10.53 -5.53
N LYS A 37 -1.61 -10.29 -6.86
CA LYS A 37 -1.96 -8.99 -7.45
C LYS A 37 -3.28 -8.39 -6.89
N PRO A 38 -4.41 -9.12 -6.81
CA PRO A 38 -5.65 -8.54 -6.29
C PRO A 38 -5.51 -7.98 -4.88
N THR A 39 -4.77 -8.68 -4.02
CA THR A 39 -4.53 -8.28 -2.63
C THR A 39 -3.63 -7.05 -2.55
N ARG A 40 -2.55 -7.01 -3.35
CA ARG A 40 -1.66 -5.84 -3.42
C ARG A 40 -2.40 -4.60 -3.92
N GLN A 41 -3.22 -4.75 -4.96
CA GLN A 41 -4.07 -3.66 -5.43
C GLN A 41 -5.09 -3.23 -4.38
N GLY A 42 -5.72 -4.16 -3.67
CA GLY A 42 -6.64 -3.86 -2.59
C GLY A 42 -6.01 -3.01 -1.48
N ILE A 43 -4.78 -3.32 -1.07
CA ILE A 43 -4.01 -2.51 -0.11
C ILE A 43 -3.73 -1.11 -0.68
N GLY A 44 -3.38 -1.00 -1.97
CA GLY A 44 -3.25 0.29 -2.64
C GLY A 44 -4.54 1.09 -2.63
N HIS A 45 -5.68 0.45 -2.92
CA HIS A 45 -7.00 1.09 -2.88
C HIS A 45 -7.36 1.60 -1.49
N VAL A 46 -6.94 0.93 -0.40
CA VAL A 46 -7.09 1.47 0.97
C VAL A 46 -6.38 2.81 1.13
N MET A 47 -5.15 2.96 0.60
CA MET A 47 -4.42 4.23 0.62
C MET A 47 -5.15 5.31 -0.17
N ILE A 48 -5.66 4.97 -1.37
CA ILE A 48 -6.45 5.89 -2.19
C ILE A 48 -7.75 6.29 -1.49
N ASN A 49 -8.47 5.34 -0.87
CA ASN A 49 -9.71 5.61 -0.15
C ASN A 49 -9.48 6.57 1.02
N ARG A 50 -8.40 6.37 1.78
CA ARG A 50 -7.99 7.31 2.84
C ARG A 50 -7.65 8.70 2.31
N ALA A 51 -7.01 8.80 1.14
CA ALA A 51 -6.70 10.08 0.52
C ALA A 51 -7.94 10.81 -0.02
N LEU A 52 -8.88 10.09 -0.61
CA LEU A 52 -10.16 10.62 -1.11
C LEU A 52 -11.15 10.95 0.00
N HIS A 53 -11.00 10.34 1.17
CA HIS A 53 -11.78 10.62 2.38
C HIS A 53 -10.85 11.01 3.53
N PRO A 54 -10.37 12.28 3.53
CA PRO A 54 -9.46 12.77 4.55
C PRO A 54 -9.94 12.53 5.98
N GLY A 55 -9.01 12.21 6.86
CA GLY A 55 -9.29 11.92 8.26
C GLY A 55 -8.05 12.12 9.12
N TRP A 56 -8.02 11.44 10.27
CA TRP A 56 -6.86 11.48 11.16
C TRP A 56 -5.59 10.88 10.52
N TRP A 57 -5.75 10.06 9.47
CA TRP A 57 -4.69 9.47 8.65
C TRP A 57 -4.02 10.45 7.68
N GLY A 58 -4.61 11.61 7.37
CA GLY A 58 -4.03 12.58 6.43
C GLY A 58 -5.04 13.11 5.41
N ARG A 59 -4.59 14.09 4.63
CA ARG A 59 -5.41 14.82 3.63
C ARG A 59 -4.93 14.68 2.19
N SER A 60 -3.82 14.00 1.97
CA SER A 60 -3.25 13.68 0.66
C SER A 60 -2.70 12.26 0.66
N LEU A 61 -2.41 11.70 -0.52
CA LEU A 61 -1.84 10.36 -0.61
C LEU A 61 -0.47 10.28 0.09
N LYS A 62 0.38 11.30 -0.12
CA LYS A 62 1.66 11.45 0.58
C LYS A 62 1.49 11.51 2.10
N GLU A 63 0.55 12.33 2.60
CA GLU A 63 0.29 12.39 4.05
C GLU A 63 -0.18 11.04 4.58
N VAL A 64 -1.10 10.37 3.90
CA VAL A 64 -1.61 9.05 4.30
C VAL A 64 -0.51 8.01 4.37
N ILE A 65 0.37 7.96 3.36
CA ILE A 65 1.46 6.97 3.29
C ILE A 65 2.52 7.24 4.37
N LEU A 66 2.88 8.50 4.58
CA LEU A 66 3.96 8.89 5.51
C LEU A 66 3.47 9.20 6.92
N LYS A 67 2.16 9.13 7.18
CA LYS A 67 1.61 9.34 8.52
C LYS A 67 2.17 8.28 9.47
N PRO A 68 2.72 8.69 10.64
CA PRO A 68 3.23 7.75 11.61
C PRO A 68 2.22 6.65 11.93
N TRP A 69 2.72 5.41 11.96
CA TRP A 69 1.97 4.19 12.28
C TRP A 69 0.89 3.76 11.28
N GLN A 70 0.69 4.46 10.15
CA GLN A 70 -0.23 3.99 9.11
C GLN A 70 0.36 2.88 8.27
N PHE A 71 1.63 3.01 7.87
CA PHE A 71 2.40 2.02 7.11
C PHE A 71 3.78 1.90 7.72
N SER A 72 3.98 0.89 8.58
CA SER A 72 5.15 0.81 9.45
C SER A 72 6.46 0.66 8.67
N CYS A 73 6.40 0.18 7.43
CA CYS A 73 7.57 0.03 6.57
C CYS A 73 8.37 1.34 6.35
N PHE A 74 7.77 2.52 6.55
CA PHE A 74 8.45 3.82 6.48
C PHE A 74 9.11 4.25 7.81
N ASN A 75 8.91 3.52 8.91
CA ASN A 75 9.54 3.80 10.19
C ASN A 75 10.99 3.29 10.22
N GLN A 76 11.94 4.08 10.74
CA GLN A 76 13.38 3.72 10.74
C GLN A 76 13.71 2.38 11.41
N ASN A 77 12.92 2.00 12.42
CA ASN A 77 13.11 0.75 13.17
C ASN A 77 12.46 -0.47 12.50
N ASP A 78 11.72 -0.29 11.40
CA ASP A 78 11.07 -1.38 10.69
C ASP A 78 12.09 -2.12 9.78
N PRO A 79 12.13 -3.46 9.80
CA PRO A 79 13.02 -4.25 8.93
C PRO A 79 12.85 -3.99 7.42
N ASN A 80 11.74 -3.38 7.01
CA ASN A 80 11.47 -3.00 5.63
C ASN A 80 12.05 -1.64 5.24
N TYR A 81 12.41 -0.78 6.21
CA TYR A 81 12.86 0.59 5.94
C TYR A 81 14.00 0.67 4.93
N ARG A 82 15.06 -0.12 5.14
CA ARG A 82 16.21 -0.19 4.20
C ARG A 82 15.81 -0.77 2.84
N LYS A 83 14.85 -1.70 2.82
CA LYS A 83 14.36 -2.33 1.59
C LYS A 83 13.57 -1.36 0.73
N LEU A 84 12.83 -0.44 1.34
CA LEU A 84 12.15 0.63 0.62
C LEU A 84 13.13 1.52 -0.12
N ARG A 85 14.31 1.80 0.44
CA ARG A 85 15.32 2.67 -0.18
C ARG A 85 16.13 2.01 -1.29
N SER A 86 16.14 0.69 -1.36
CA SER A 86 16.96 -0.05 -2.33
C SER A 86 16.30 -1.38 -2.69
N PRO A 87 15.10 -1.37 -3.31
CA PRO A 87 14.28 -2.57 -3.50
C PRO A 87 15.02 -3.68 -4.26
N LEU A 88 15.82 -3.31 -5.26
CA LEU A 88 16.58 -4.24 -6.11
C LEU A 88 17.76 -4.93 -5.39
N GLN A 89 18.19 -4.43 -4.24
CA GLN A 89 19.19 -5.12 -3.41
C GLN A 89 18.57 -6.29 -2.61
N TYR A 90 17.26 -6.28 -2.39
CA TYR A 90 16.58 -7.23 -1.50
C TYR A 90 15.59 -8.16 -2.22
N LYS A 91 15.15 -7.79 -3.43
CA LYS A 91 14.23 -8.55 -4.26
C LYS A 91 14.57 -8.39 -5.74
N THR A 92 14.04 -9.31 -6.55
CA THR A 92 14.19 -9.26 -8.01
C THR A 92 13.51 -8.03 -8.59
N ALA A 93 13.99 -7.59 -9.76
CA ALA A 93 13.35 -6.51 -10.53
C ALA A 93 11.87 -6.80 -10.78
N GLU A 94 11.51 -8.05 -11.09
CA GLU A 94 10.12 -8.46 -11.28
C GLU A 94 9.20 -8.14 -10.09
N VAL A 95 9.68 -8.33 -8.85
CA VAL A 95 8.88 -8.01 -7.66
C VAL A 95 8.65 -6.51 -7.54
N TRP A 96 9.67 -5.70 -7.82
CA TRP A 96 9.56 -4.24 -7.84
C TRP A 96 8.64 -3.76 -8.96
N ASP A 97 8.80 -4.30 -10.16
CA ASP A 97 8.00 -3.99 -11.35
C ASP A 97 6.52 -4.29 -11.12
N ASN A 98 6.21 -5.42 -10.47
CA ASN A 98 4.84 -5.75 -10.09
C ASN A 98 4.23 -4.73 -9.12
N CYS A 99 5.00 -4.21 -8.17
CA CYS A 99 4.55 -3.15 -7.26
C CYS A 99 4.33 -1.82 -8.02
N CYS A 100 5.23 -1.49 -8.96
CA CYS A 100 5.10 -0.31 -9.81
C CYS A 100 3.86 -0.36 -10.71
N ARG A 101 3.64 -1.47 -11.40
CA ARG A 101 2.49 -1.68 -12.28
C ARG A 101 1.19 -1.55 -11.51
N ASP A 102 1.10 -2.18 -10.35
CA ASP A 102 -0.10 -2.11 -9.51
C ASP A 102 -0.31 -0.71 -8.93
N ALA A 103 0.76 -0.01 -8.54
CA ALA A 103 0.67 1.39 -8.12
C ALA A 103 0.12 2.29 -9.24
N ILE A 104 0.62 2.12 -10.48
CA ILE A 104 0.14 2.86 -11.65
C ILE A 104 -1.35 2.59 -11.91
N GLU A 105 -1.76 1.32 -11.87
CA GLU A 105 -3.16 0.91 -12.10
C GLU A 105 -4.09 1.51 -11.02
N VAL A 106 -3.70 1.44 -9.75
CA VAL A 106 -4.50 1.95 -8.63
C VAL A 106 -4.54 3.49 -8.60
N MET A 107 -3.42 4.16 -8.93
CA MET A 107 -3.30 5.62 -8.92
C MET A 107 -4.28 6.30 -9.88
N ALA A 108 -4.71 5.62 -10.95
CA ALA A 108 -5.69 6.14 -11.90
C ALA A 108 -6.99 6.61 -11.20
N ARG A 109 -7.36 5.98 -10.09
CA ARG A 109 -8.57 6.32 -9.33
C ARG A 109 -8.49 7.66 -8.60
N VAL A 110 -7.30 8.17 -8.29
CA VAL A 110 -7.15 9.51 -7.67
C VAL A 110 -7.79 10.59 -8.55
N ASN A 111 -7.62 10.48 -9.86
CA ASN A 111 -8.16 11.45 -10.82
C ASN A 111 -9.51 11.02 -11.43
N GLN A 112 -9.92 9.77 -11.20
CA GLN A 112 -11.15 9.20 -11.73
C GLN A 112 -11.86 8.40 -10.63
N PRO A 113 -12.50 9.06 -9.66
CA PRO A 113 -13.09 8.40 -8.49
C PRO A 113 -14.21 7.40 -8.84
N ASN A 114 -14.78 7.51 -10.05
CA ASN A 114 -15.78 6.59 -10.59
C ASN A 114 -15.19 5.26 -11.07
N LEU A 115 -13.85 5.12 -11.17
CA LEU A 115 -13.23 3.83 -11.43
C LEU A 115 -13.55 2.87 -10.29
N SER A 116 -13.78 1.61 -10.66
CA SER A 116 -14.13 0.54 -9.74
C SER A 116 -13.14 0.47 -8.58
N ASP A 117 -13.68 0.34 -7.37
CA ASP A 117 -12.91 0.04 -6.16
C ASP A 117 -13.16 -1.42 -5.77
N PRO A 118 -12.20 -2.34 -6.03
CA PRO A 118 -12.38 -3.75 -5.73
C PRO A 118 -12.52 -4.02 -4.23
N VAL A 119 -12.10 -3.09 -3.36
CA VAL A 119 -12.26 -3.19 -1.92
C VAL A 119 -13.39 -2.30 -1.37
N ARG A 120 -14.30 -1.81 -2.23
CA ARG A 120 -15.61 -1.23 -1.88
C ARG A 120 -15.56 -0.16 -0.78
N GLY A 121 -14.56 0.72 -0.82
CA GLY A 121 -14.37 1.80 0.13
C GLY A 121 -13.70 1.37 1.44
N ALA A 122 -13.10 0.18 1.50
CA ALA A 122 -12.32 -0.23 2.66
C ALA A 122 -11.22 0.79 2.96
N ASN A 123 -11.05 1.09 4.25
CA ASN A 123 -10.09 2.03 4.78
C ASN A 123 -9.17 1.40 5.84
N HIS A 124 -9.35 0.11 6.15
CA HIS A 124 -8.50 -0.67 7.03
C HIS A 124 -8.29 -2.07 6.46
N TYR A 125 -7.16 -2.69 6.78
CA TYR A 125 -6.89 -4.09 6.48
C TYR A 125 -5.95 -4.70 7.53
N TYR A 126 -5.95 -6.02 7.64
CA TYR A 126 -4.89 -6.77 8.32
C TYR A 126 -4.71 -8.15 7.68
N ASP A 127 -3.51 -8.70 7.78
CA ASP A 127 -3.17 -10.07 7.35
C ASP A 127 -3.45 -11.05 8.50
N THR A 128 -4.14 -12.16 8.25
CA THR A 128 -4.51 -13.14 9.28
C THR A 128 -3.34 -13.96 9.84
N SER A 129 -2.11 -13.69 9.40
CA SER A 129 -0.88 -14.16 10.05
C SER A 129 -0.60 -13.47 11.39
N ILE A 130 -1.27 -12.35 11.69
CA ILE A 130 -1.22 -11.69 13.00
C ILE A 130 -2.56 -11.85 13.75
N PRO A 131 -2.57 -11.68 15.09
CA PRO A 131 -3.82 -11.62 15.85
C PRO A 131 -4.76 -10.52 15.34
N SER A 132 -6.07 -10.80 15.37
CA SER A 132 -7.08 -9.83 14.93
C SER A 132 -6.98 -8.54 15.74
N PRO A 133 -6.86 -7.36 15.09
CA PRO A 133 -6.89 -6.08 15.79
C PRO A 133 -8.25 -5.82 16.43
N ASN A 134 -8.27 -5.11 17.57
CA ASN A 134 -9.53 -4.79 18.29
C ASN A 134 -10.56 -3.99 17.47
N TRP A 135 -10.12 -3.33 16.39
CA TRP A 135 -11.00 -2.56 15.51
C TRP A 135 -11.65 -3.41 14.41
N ALA A 136 -11.21 -4.66 14.22
CA ALA A 136 -11.66 -5.57 13.16
C ALA A 136 -12.99 -6.23 13.54
N ASP A 137 -14.04 -5.43 13.51
CA ASP A 137 -15.42 -5.84 13.77
C ASP A 137 -16.07 -6.44 12.51
N GLU A 138 -16.73 -7.60 12.65
CA GLU A 138 -17.40 -8.31 11.55
C GLU A 138 -18.51 -7.49 10.88
N SER A 139 -19.18 -6.57 11.62
CA SER A 139 -20.18 -5.67 11.04
C SER A 139 -19.58 -4.67 10.04
N LYS A 140 -18.26 -4.48 10.08
CA LYS A 140 -17.49 -3.58 9.21
C LYS A 140 -16.69 -4.32 8.15
N PHE A 141 -16.75 -5.65 8.15
CA PHE A 141 -16.04 -6.49 7.18
C PHE A 141 -16.53 -6.21 5.77
N VAL A 142 -15.59 -6.06 4.84
CA VAL A 142 -15.88 -5.87 3.43
C VAL A 142 -15.63 -7.17 2.69
N LEU A 143 -14.38 -7.60 2.60
CA LEU A 143 -13.98 -8.83 1.92
C LEU A 143 -12.66 -9.36 2.49
N ALA A 144 -12.33 -10.60 2.12
CA ALA A 144 -11.02 -11.19 2.30
C ALA A 144 -10.41 -11.52 0.93
N LEU A 145 -9.10 -11.32 0.80
CA LEU A 145 -8.33 -11.68 -0.39
C LEU A 145 -7.15 -12.56 0.01
N PRO A 146 -6.70 -13.50 -0.85
CA PRO A 146 -5.64 -14.43 -0.50
C PRO A 146 -4.32 -13.71 -0.20
N ALA A 147 -3.62 -14.16 0.84
CA ALA A 147 -2.28 -13.71 1.20
C ALA A 147 -1.27 -14.84 0.98
N ARG A 148 -0.22 -14.90 1.81
CA ARG A 148 0.80 -15.96 1.75
C ARG A 148 0.40 -17.14 2.63
N SER A 149 0.89 -18.33 2.29
CA SER A 149 0.93 -19.49 3.20
C SER A 149 -0.41 -19.85 3.85
N GLY A 150 -1.53 -19.73 3.10
CA GLY A 150 -2.87 -20.05 3.61
C GLY A 150 -3.53 -18.97 4.45
N HIS A 151 -2.88 -17.81 4.62
CA HIS A 151 -3.49 -16.62 5.22
C HIS A 151 -4.27 -15.80 4.19
N GLU A 152 -5.04 -14.85 4.69
CA GLU A 152 -5.81 -13.88 3.91
C GLU A 152 -5.59 -12.47 4.46
N VAL A 153 -5.75 -11.47 3.60
CA VAL A 153 -5.87 -10.08 4.01
C VAL A 153 -7.34 -9.74 4.07
N ARG A 154 -7.80 -9.33 5.25
CA ARG A 154 -9.18 -8.93 5.50
C ARG A 154 -9.30 -7.41 5.45
N PHE A 155 -10.28 -6.91 4.69
CA PHE A 155 -10.52 -5.49 4.45
C PHE A 155 -11.78 -5.04 5.17
N TYR A 156 -11.74 -3.84 5.76
CA TYR A 156 -12.81 -3.28 6.59
C TYR A 156 -13.07 -1.81 6.26
N LYS A 157 -14.31 -1.36 6.51
CA LYS A 157 -14.73 0.04 6.38
C LYS A 157 -15.20 0.57 7.72
N LEU A 158 -14.35 1.36 8.37
CA LEU A 158 -14.58 1.96 9.69
C LEU A 158 -15.03 3.42 9.60
#